data_AF-A0A3D4JS59-F1
#
_entry.id   AF-A0A3D4JS59-F1
#
_cell.length_a   1.000
_cell.length_b   1.000
_cell.length_c   1.000
_cell.angle_alpha   90.00
_cell.angle_beta   90.00
_cell.angle_gamma   90.00
#
_symmetry.space_group_name_H-M   'P 1'
#
loop_
_entity.id
_entity.type
_entity.pdbx_description
1 polymer ?
#
loop_
_entity_poly.entity_id
_entity_poly.type
_entity_poly.pdbx_seq_one_letter_code
_entity_poly.pdbx_strand_id
1 'polypeptide(L)'
;MIPKYRKQFNQEFSQEKYNQFKEILEQKSGLETGFRISESPLFLTKEFESKLIDASESIISQIKNLPEETLQKAIPDNCRVPNDTKQPHFFTIDFGICKSENGEIEPQLIELQAFPSLYAFQKVFEQTFCDVYPFLSELQNKMPHDDFKNHMKDLLLGDENPEHVILLEIYPEKQKTAIDFVLTEKLLGIKTVCLTKIKKDGRKLFYENEGKLTEIRRIYNRVIFDELDRIPDLKTEFDFREEVDVTWVTHPNWFFKISKFLLPLLQHQFVPKSYFLHEFPESESLENFVLKPLFSFAGSGVNLNPTKEITDAIEDKENYILQRKVNYEPIFEDING
;
A
#
# COMPACT_ATOMS: atom_id res chain seq x y z
N MET A 1 -10.34 -9.00 -19.51
CA MET A 1 -11.48 -9.35 -18.63
C MET A 1 -12.13 -10.63 -19.10
N ILE A 2 -12.67 -11.47 -18.20
CA ILE A 2 -13.43 -12.67 -18.56
C ILE A 2 -14.87 -12.28 -18.93
N PRO A 3 -15.30 -12.42 -20.20
CA PRO A 3 -16.60 -11.88 -20.65
C PRO A 3 -17.81 -12.51 -19.96
N LYS A 4 -17.75 -13.81 -19.63
CA LYS A 4 -18.83 -14.54 -18.94
C LYS A 4 -19.20 -13.84 -17.62
N TYR A 5 -18.21 -13.65 -16.74
CA TYR A 5 -18.44 -13.07 -15.42
C TYR A 5 -18.75 -11.59 -15.47
N ARG A 6 -18.14 -10.84 -16.41
CA ARG A 6 -18.46 -9.43 -16.62
C ARG A 6 -19.93 -9.23 -17.01
N LYS A 7 -20.43 -10.01 -17.97
CA LYS A 7 -21.84 -9.98 -18.40
C LYS A 7 -22.78 -10.38 -17.28
N GLN A 8 -22.45 -11.46 -16.56
CA GLN A 8 -23.27 -11.93 -15.44
C GLN A 8 -23.36 -10.89 -14.33
N PHE A 9 -22.25 -10.27 -13.94
CA PHE A 9 -22.27 -9.22 -12.92
C PHE A 9 -23.13 -8.03 -13.37
N ASN A 10 -22.99 -7.56 -14.61
CA ASN A 10 -23.77 -6.42 -15.11
C ASN A 10 -25.28 -6.74 -15.15
N GLN A 11 -25.65 -7.98 -15.47
CA GLN A 11 -27.05 -8.44 -15.42
C GLN A 11 -27.61 -8.51 -14.00
N GLU A 12 -26.78 -8.92 -13.04
CA GLU A 12 -27.20 -9.12 -11.65
C GLU A 12 -27.06 -7.86 -10.78
N PHE A 13 -26.36 -6.83 -11.26
CA PHE A 13 -26.13 -5.60 -10.51
C PHE A 13 -27.43 -4.82 -10.31
N SER A 14 -27.60 -4.27 -9.10
CA SER A 14 -28.62 -3.27 -8.80
C SER A 14 -28.10 -2.31 -7.74
N GLN A 15 -28.64 -1.09 -7.70
CA GLN A 15 -28.33 -0.14 -6.64
C GLN A 15 -28.69 -0.70 -5.25
N GLU A 16 -29.74 -1.52 -5.16
CA GLU A 16 -30.13 -2.23 -3.94
C GLU A 16 -29.04 -3.18 -3.45
N LYS A 17 -28.50 -4.04 -4.32
CA LYS A 17 -27.39 -4.93 -3.97
C LYS A 17 -26.13 -4.16 -3.59
N TYR A 18 -25.83 -3.05 -4.26
CA TYR A 18 -24.69 -2.22 -3.90
C TYR A 18 -24.87 -1.53 -2.53
N ASN A 19 -26.10 -1.11 -2.19
CA ASN A 19 -26.41 -0.59 -0.86
C ASN A 19 -26.31 -1.69 0.20
N GLN A 20 -26.88 -2.86 -0.05
CA GLN A 20 -26.75 -4.04 0.80
C GLN A 20 -25.29 -4.41 1.04
N PHE A 21 -24.46 -4.37 -0.01
CA PHE A 21 -23.03 -4.63 0.09
C PHE A 21 -22.34 -3.67 1.09
N LYS A 22 -22.61 -2.37 0.99
CA LYS A 22 -22.08 -1.36 1.94
C LYS A 22 -22.60 -1.58 3.35
N GLU A 23 -23.90 -1.89 3.52
CA GLU A 23 -24.50 -2.18 4.82
C GLU A 23 -23.85 -3.39 5.49
N ILE A 24 -23.54 -4.45 4.74
CA ILE A 24 -22.85 -5.62 5.29
C ILE A 24 -21.43 -5.26 5.75
N LEU A 25 -20.70 -4.43 4.99
CA LEU A 25 -19.37 -3.95 5.41
C LEU A 25 -19.44 -3.11 6.69
N GLU A 26 -20.42 -2.23 6.78
CA GLU A 26 -20.68 -1.44 7.98
C GLU A 26 -21.07 -2.32 9.16
N GLN A 27 -21.92 -3.34 8.99
CA GLN A 27 -22.27 -4.29 10.06
C GLN A 27 -21.06 -5.10 10.54
N LYS A 28 -20.23 -5.59 9.60
CA LYS A 28 -19.04 -6.40 9.93
C LYS A 28 -17.98 -5.58 10.65
N SER A 29 -17.81 -4.30 10.31
CA SER A 29 -16.80 -3.43 10.92
C SER A 29 -17.33 -2.64 12.11
N GLY A 30 -18.57 -2.20 12.09
CA GLY A 30 -19.16 -1.20 12.99
C GLY A 30 -18.91 0.24 12.55
N LEU A 31 -18.39 0.47 11.33
CA LEU A 31 -18.06 1.79 10.80
C LEU A 31 -18.51 1.92 9.34
N GLU A 32 -18.99 3.10 8.96
CA GLU A 32 -19.15 3.46 7.55
C GLU A 32 -17.77 3.58 6.88
N THR A 33 -17.68 3.20 5.61
CA THR A 33 -16.45 3.30 4.83
C THR A 33 -16.09 4.76 4.55
N GLY A 34 -14.89 5.20 4.94
CA GLY A 34 -14.40 6.57 4.70
C GLY A 34 -13.91 6.85 3.27
N PHE A 35 -14.11 5.93 2.32
CA PHE A 35 -13.69 6.05 0.93
C PHE A 35 -14.71 5.41 0.00
N ARG A 36 -14.68 5.78 -1.29
CA ARG A 36 -15.56 5.20 -2.31
C ARG A 36 -15.21 3.74 -2.50
N ILE A 37 -16.24 2.91 -2.43
CA ILE A 37 -16.14 1.50 -2.69
C ILE A 37 -16.41 1.22 -4.17
N SER A 38 -15.59 0.35 -4.77
CA SER A 38 -15.84 -0.07 -6.14
C SER A 38 -17.12 -0.90 -6.20
N GLU A 39 -17.99 -0.53 -7.14
CA GLU A 39 -19.28 -1.18 -7.37
C GLU A 39 -19.11 -2.59 -7.94
N SER A 40 -17.94 -2.94 -8.47
CA SER A 40 -17.73 -4.20 -9.17
C SER A 40 -16.32 -4.77 -9.03
N PRO A 41 -16.16 -6.10 -8.95
CA PRO A 41 -14.86 -6.74 -9.05
C PRO A 41 -14.30 -6.70 -10.48
N LEU A 42 -12.98 -6.89 -10.58
CA LEU A 42 -12.28 -7.14 -11.84
C LEU A 42 -12.15 -8.65 -12.09
N PHE A 43 -12.45 -9.08 -13.31
CA PHE A 43 -12.43 -10.48 -13.75
C PHE A 43 -11.23 -10.71 -14.67
N LEU A 44 -10.03 -10.85 -14.10
CA LEU A 44 -8.80 -11.00 -14.87
C LEU A 44 -8.70 -12.40 -15.51
N THR A 45 -8.09 -12.48 -16.70
CA THR A 45 -7.81 -13.77 -17.34
C THR A 45 -6.58 -14.41 -16.70
N LYS A 46 -6.44 -15.74 -16.80
CA LYS A 46 -5.24 -16.46 -16.32
C LYS A 46 -3.96 -16.02 -17.01
N GLU A 47 -4.05 -15.61 -18.28
CA GLU A 47 -2.93 -15.01 -19.01
C GLU A 47 -2.48 -13.70 -18.36
N PHE A 48 -3.41 -12.78 -18.07
CA PHE A 48 -3.08 -11.50 -17.45
C PHE A 48 -2.56 -11.67 -16.01
N GLU A 49 -3.17 -12.57 -15.24
CA GLU A 49 -2.67 -12.99 -13.91
C GLU A 49 -1.23 -13.50 -13.99
N SER A 50 -0.90 -14.30 -15.00
CA SER A 50 0.46 -14.81 -15.20
C SER A 50 1.46 -13.68 -15.52
N LYS A 51 1.06 -12.68 -16.34
CA LYS A 51 1.88 -11.48 -16.61
C LYS A 51 2.17 -10.68 -15.33
N LEU A 52 1.17 -10.55 -14.44
CA LEU A 52 1.34 -9.87 -13.14
C LEU A 52 2.31 -10.62 -12.22
N ILE A 53 2.17 -11.95 -12.13
CA ILE A 53 3.03 -12.81 -11.31
C ILE A 53 4.48 -12.75 -11.82
N ASP A 54 4.68 -12.95 -13.12
CA ASP A 54 6.00 -12.89 -13.77
C ASP A 54 6.71 -11.55 -13.53
N ALA A 55 6.00 -10.42 -13.74
CA ALA A 55 6.53 -9.09 -13.44
C ALA A 55 6.89 -8.94 -11.96
N SER A 56 6.01 -9.39 -11.06
CA SER A 56 6.20 -9.27 -9.62
C SER A 56 7.40 -10.07 -9.14
N GLU A 57 7.55 -11.32 -9.59
CA GLU A 57 8.69 -12.19 -9.27
C GLU A 57 10.00 -11.61 -9.80
N SER A 58 10.00 -11.08 -11.03
CA SER A 58 11.15 -10.40 -11.63
C SER A 58 11.56 -9.17 -10.82
N ILE A 59 10.61 -8.29 -10.47
CA ILE A 59 10.86 -7.09 -9.65
C ILE A 59 11.43 -7.47 -8.28
N ILE A 60 10.79 -8.42 -7.58
CA ILE A 60 11.23 -8.87 -6.26
C ILE A 60 12.64 -9.48 -6.34
N SER A 61 12.94 -10.28 -7.36
CA SER A 61 14.26 -10.86 -7.58
C SER A 61 15.32 -9.78 -7.81
N GLN A 62 15.05 -8.80 -8.67
CA GLN A 62 15.95 -7.68 -8.93
C GLN A 62 16.26 -6.91 -7.64
N ILE A 63 15.23 -6.57 -6.85
CA ILE A 63 15.40 -5.84 -5.59
C ILE A 63 16.21 -6.63 -4.57
N LYS A 64 15.96 -7.94 -4.45
CA LYS A 64 16.75 -8.81 -3.56
C LYS A 64 18.23 -8.89 -3.95
N ASN A 65 18.55 -8.70 -5.23
CA ASN A 65 19.92 -8.73 -5.75
C ASN A 65 20.60 -7.36 -5.71
N LEU A 66 19.91 -6.29 -5.32
CA LEU A 66 20.54 -4.98 -5.13
C LEU A 66 21.47 -5.02 -3.91
N PRO A 67 22.61 -4.31 -3.96
CA PRO A 67 23.44 -4.09 -2.77
C PRO A 67 22.64 -3.39 -1.68
N GLU A 68 22.87 -3.77 -0.43
CA GLU A 68 22.16 -3.17 0.72
C GLU A 68 22.41 -1.65 0.79
N GLU A 69 23.61 -1.18 0.45
CA GLU A 69 23.90 0.26 0.42
C GLU A 69 23.02 1.04 -0.57
N THR A 70 22.55 0.40 -1.65
CA THR A 70 21.66 1.05 -2.62
C THR A 70 20.31 1.36 -2.00
N LEU A 71 19.74 0.42 -1.24
CA LEU A 71 18.48 0.63 -0.53
C LEU A 71 18.65 1.65 0.61
N GLN A 72 19.82 1.69 1.26
CA GLN A 72 20.10 2.63 2.34
C GLN A 72 20.14 4.10 1.88
N LYS A 73 20.49 4.36 0.61
CA LYS A 73 20.45 5.69 -0.01
C LYS A 73 19.03 6.24 -0.20
N ALA A 74 18.03 5.36 -0.22
CA ALA A 74 16.65 5.77 -0.40
C ALA A 74 16.08 6.47 0.83
N ILE A 75 16.70 6.30 2.02
CA ILE A 75 16.19 6.81 3.29
C ILE A 75 16.77 8.20 3.55
N PRO A 76 15.94 9.26 3.62
CA PRO A 76 16.39 10.59 4.03
C PRO A 76 17.00 10.57 5.43
N ASP A 77 18.08 11.32 5.64
CA ASP A 77 18.81 11.33 6.92
C ASP A 77 17.94 11.75 8.11
N ASN A 78 17.01 12.69 7.90
CA ASN A 78 16.08 13.17 8.91
C ASN A 78 14.92 12.19 9.22
N CYS A 79 14.78 11.11 8.44
CA CYS A 79 13.74 10.08 8.60
C CYS A 79 14.31 8.70 9.00
N ARG A 80 15.62 8.60 9.23
CA ARG A 80 16.30 7.33 9.50
C ARG A 80 15.93 6.80 10.89
N VAL A 81 15.30 5.62 10.91
CA VAL A 81 14.96 4.90 12.14
C VAL A 81 16.07 3.87 12.46
N PRO A 82 16.56 3.79 13.71
CA PRO A 82 17.60 2.84 14.11
C PRO A 82 17.08 1.39 14.14
N ASN A 83 18.01 0.42 14.17
CA ASN A 83 17.70 -1.02 14.24
C ASN A 83 16.91 -1.55 13.03
N ASP A 84 17.37 -1.18 11.84
CA ASP A 84 16.81 -1.57 10.56
C ASP A 84 16.73 -3.11 10.37
N THR A 85 15.84 -3.56 9.49
CA THR A 85 15.66 -4.99 9.19
C THR A 85 16.15 -5.34 7.78
N LYS A 86 16.47 -6.61 7.58
CA LYS A 86 17.02 -7.13 6.30
C LYS A 86 15.97 -7.32 5.20
N GLN A 87 14.70 -7.46 5.56
CA GLN A 87 13.61 -7.65 4.60
C GLN A 87 12.34 -6.92 5.07
N PRO A 88 11.50 -6.46 4.12
CA PRO A 88 10.21 -5.87 4.47
C PRO A 88 9.24 -6.98 4.91
N HIS A 89 8.24 -6.59 5.71
CA HIS A 89 7.14 -7.48 6.08
C HIS A 89 6.02 -7.50 5.03
N PHE A 90 5.91 -6.41 4.25
CA PHE A 90 4.88 -6.19 3.25
C PHE A 90 5.50 -5.68 1.97
N PHE A 91 4.92 -6.05 0.83
CA PHE A 91 5.32 -5.56 -0.48
C PHE A 91 4.07 -5.45 -1.34
N THR A 92 3.77 -4.23 -1.77
CA THR A 92 2.64 -3.91 -2.65
C THR A 92 3.19 -3.41 -3.99
N ILE A 93 2.64 -3.93 -5.08
CA ILE A 93 3.01 -3.54 -6.44
C ILE A 93 1.76 -3.08 -7.16
N ASP A 94 1.78 -1.84 -7.61
CA ASP A 94 0.65 -1.22 -8.29
C ASP A 94 0.89 -1.29 -9.80
N PHE A 95 0.03 -2.04 -10.49
CA PHE A 95 0.02 -2.14 -11.94
C PHE A 95 -1.18 -1.41 -12.53
N GLY A 96 -0.94 -0.64 -13.58
CA GLY A 96 -1.97 -0.18 -14.49
C GLY A 96 -2.33 -1.29 -15.47
N ILE A 97 -3.61 -1.40 -15.82
CA ILE A 97 -4.04 -2.23 -16.95
C ILE A 97 -3.98 -1.35 -18.19
N CYS A 98 -3.04 -1.67 -19.08
CA CYS A 98 -2.65 -0.83 -20.18
C CYS A 98 -2.76 -1.55 -21.51
N LYS A 99 -2.65 -0.76 -22.59
CA LYS A 99 -2.58 -1.26 -23.95
C LYS A 99 -1.20 -1.04 -24.53
N SER A 100 -0.59 -2.10 -25.03
CA SER A 100 0.68 -2.05 -25.75
C SER A 100 0.52 -1.36 -27.11
N GLU A 101 1.64 -1.02 -27.75
CA GLU A 101 1.64 -0.47 -29.12
C GLU A 101 1.00 -1.42 -30.14
N ASN A 102 1.06 -2.73 -29.89
CA ASN A 102 0.45 -3.76 -30.73
C ASN A 102 -1.04 -4.00 -30.42
N GLY A 103 -1.61 -3.25 -29.46
CA GLY A 103 -3.01 -3.35 -29.06
C GLY A 103 -3.30 -4.45 -28.02
N GLU A 104 -2.28 -5.12 -27.50
CA GLU A 104 -2.45 -6.16 -26.48
C GLU A 104 -2.66 -5.55 -25.08
N ILE A 105 -3.45 -6.23 -24.25
CA ILE A 105 -3.64 -5.84 -22.86
C ILE A 105 -2.51 -6.38 -22.00
N GLU A 106 -1.84 -5.48 -21.29
CA GLU A 106 -0.66 -5.78 -20.47
C GLU A 106 -0.63 -4.97 -19.18
N PRO A 107 -0.01 -5.50 -18.11
CA PRO A 107 0.23 -4.72 -16.92
C PRO A 107 1.40 -3.76 -17.15
N GLN A 108 1.34 -2.58 -16.53
CA GLN A 108 2.46 -1.64 -16.50
C GLN A 108 2.69 -1.16 -15.07
N LEU A 109 3.91 -1.29 -14.56
CA LEU A 109 4.27 -0.89 -13.20
C LEU A 109 4.10 0.63 -13.02
N ILE A 110 3.27 1.01 -12.05
CA ILE A 110 3.00 2.41 -11.69
C ILE A 110 3.83 2.81 -10.46
N GLU A 111 3.78 1.98 -9.43
CA GLU A 111 4.41 2.23 -8.13
C GLU A 111 4.62 0.90 -7.38
N LEU A 112 5.50 0.94 -6.39
CA LEU A 112 5.76 -0.15 -5.46
C LEU A 112 5.95 0.45 -4.07
N GLN A 113 5.47 -0.25 -3.04
CA GLN A 113 5.57 0.23 -1.66
C GLN A 113 5.65 -0.90 -0.64
N ALA A 114 6.53 -0.76 0.35
CA ALA A 114 6.56 -1.64 1.53
C ALA A 114 5.86 -0.99 2.72
N PHE A 115 4.59 -0.65 2.52
CA PHE A 115 3.73 -0.06 3.53
C PHE A 115 2.43 -0.85 3.63
N PRO A 116 2.05 -1.32 4.81
CA PRO A 116 0.87 -2.15 4.95
C PRO A 116 -0.40 -1.32 4.97
N SER A 117 -1.40 -1.64 4.14
CA SER A 117 -2.75 -1.15 4.37
C SER A 117 -3.83 -2.05 3.79
N LEU A 118 -5.01 -2.05 4.43
CA LEU A 118 -6.23 -2.68 3.93
C LEU A 118 -6.23 -4.21 3.87
N TYR A 119 -5.23 -4.92 4.39
CA TYR A 119 -5.19 -6.39 4.30
C TYR A 119 -6.37 -7.09 4.99
N ALA A 120 -6.75 -6.64 6.19
CA ALA A 120 -7.91 -7.22 6.88
C ALA A 120 -9.21 -6.82 6.17
N PHE A 121 -9.30 -5.56 5.73
CA PHE A 121 -10.42 -5.07 4.93
C PHE A 121 -10.60 -5.86 3.63
N GLN A 122 -9.54 -6.12 2.87
CA GLN A 122 -9.59 -6.83 1.58
C GLN A 122 -10.21 -8.22 1.71
N LYS A 123 -9.89 -8.96 2.79
CA LYS A 123 -10.49 -10.29 3.01
C LYS A 123 -11.99 -10.20 3.29
N VAL A 124 -12.40 -9.22 4.10
CA VAL A 124 -13.82 -8.97 4.39
C VAL A 124 -14.55 -8.46 3.14
N PHE A 125 -13.89 -7.64 2.33
CA PHE A 125 -14.40 -7.09 1.08
C PHE A 125 -14.71 -8.18 0.05
N GLU A 126 -13.77 -9.09 -0.18
CA GLU A 126 -13.97 -10.26 -1.06
C GLU A 126 -15.13 -11.14 -0.57
N GLN A 127 -15.17 -11.46 0.73
CA GLN A 127 -16.22 -12.30 1.29
C GLN A 127 -17.60 -11.64 1.14
N THR A 128 -17.72 -10.34 1.42
CA THR A 128 -18.98 -9.62 1.27
C THR A 128 -19.47 -9.58 -0.18
N PHE A 129 -18.55 -9.58 -1.16
CA PHE A 129 -18.94 -9.71 -2.56
C PHE A 129 -19.55 -11.08 -2.85
N CYS A 130 -18.95 -12.15 -2.32
CA CYS A 130 -19.50 -13.51 -2.45
C CYS A 130 -20.85 -13.67 -1.74
N ASP A 131 -21.05 -12.99 -0.59
CA ASP A 131 -22.31 -12.99 0.14
C ASP A 131 -23.45 -12.35 -0.68
N VAL A 132 -23.17 -11.25 -1.41
CA VAL A 132 -24.16 -10.52 -2.22
C VAL A 132 -24.33 -11.13 -3.62
N TYR A 133 -23.27 -11.71 -4.18
CA TYR A 133 -23.24 -12.33 -5.51
C TYR A 133 -22.67 -13.75 -5.43
N PRO A 134 -23.49 -14.76 -5.12
CA PRO A 134 -23.02 -16.12 -4.86
C PRO A 134 -22.17 -16.75 -5.97
N PHE A 135 -22.38 -16.36 -7.23
CA PHE A 135 -21.60 -16.85 -8.37
C PHE A 135 -20.10 -16.48 -8.28
N LEU A 136 -19.76 -15.43 -7.52
CA LEU A 136 -18.37 -15.03 -7.28
C LEU A 136 -17.59 -16.04 -6.44
N SER A 137 -18.27 -16.93 -5.71
CA SER A 137 -17.61 -17.96 -4.89
C SER A 137 -16.73 -18.90 -5.74
N GLU A 138 -17.02 -19.08 -7.03
CA GLU A 138 -16.16 -19.84 -7.96
C GLU A 138 -14.81 -19.16 -8.24
N LEU A 139 -14.75 -17.85 -8.04
CA LEU A 139 -13.60 -16.99 -8.34
C LEU A 139 -12.86 -16.53 -7.09
N GLN A 140 -13.41 -16.81 -5.91
CA GLN A 140 -12.84 -16.42 -4.64
C GLN A 140 -11.43 -16.99 -4.46
N ASN A 141 -10.58 -16.23 -3.77
CA ASN A 141 -9.31 -16.75 -3.28
C ASN A 141 -9.53 -18.03 -2.47
N LYS A 142 -8.86 -19.10 -2.89
CA LYS A 142 -9.00 -20.44 -2.31
C LYS A 142 -8.32 -20.59 -0.94
N MET A 143 -7.56 -19.60 -0.50
CA MET A 143 -6.94 -19.60 0.83
C MET A 143 -8.04 -19.63 1.90
N PRO A 144 -8.07 -20.69 2.75
CA PRO A 144 -8.99 -20.76 3.88
C PRO A 144 -8.83 -19.58 4.82
N HIS A 145 -9.93 -19.17 5.46
CA HIS A 145 -9.92 -18.05 6.40
C HIS A 145 -8.92 -18.27 7.55
N ASP A 146 -8.85 -19.48 8.09
CA ASP A 146 -7.95 -19.78 9.21
C ASP A 146 -6.48 -19.73 8.80
N ASP A 147 -6.14 -20.14 7.58
CA ASP A 147 -4.77 -20.02 7.04
C ASP A 147 -4.37 -18.56 6.89
N PHE A 148 -5.26 -17.71 6.34
CA PHE A 148 -5.04 -16.27 6.27
C PHE A 148 -4.84 -15.66 7.66
N LYS A 149 -5.71 -16.02 8.62
CA LYS A 149 -5.63 -15.55 10.00
C LYS A 149 -4.32 -15.96 10.66
N ASN A 150 -3.89 -17.21 10.47
CA ASN A 150 -2.64 -17.71 11.02
C ASN A 150 -1.44 -17.00 10.40
N HIS A 151 -1.39 -16.80 9.09
CA HIS A 151 -0.35 -16.00 8.44
C HIS A 151 -0.28 -14.57 8.98
N MET A 152 -1.41 -13.91 9.15
CA MET A 152 -1.46 -12.55 9.72
C MET A 152 -0.99 -12.54 11.18
N LYS A 153 -1.36 -13.54 11.98
CA LYS A 153 -0.89 -13.68 13.37
C LYS A 153 0.62 -13.91 13.43
N ASP A 154 1.15 -14.85 12.68
CA ASP A 154 2.57 -15.18 12.68
C ASP A 154 3.42 -13.96 12.28
N LEU A 155 2.97 -13.21 11.27
CA LEU A 155 3.66 -12.01 10.80
C LEU A 155 3.59 -10.86 11.83
N LEU A 156 2.39 -10.55 12.31
CA LEU A 156 2.11 -9.34 13.09
C LEU A 156 2.36 -9.53 14.59
N LEU A 157 2.00 -10.68 15.16
CA LEU A 157 2.17 -10.96 16.58
C LEU A 157 3.53 -11.62 16.88
N GLY A 158 3.99 -12.52 16.00
CA GLY A 158 5.08 -13.43 16.35
C GLY A 158 4.71 -14.26 17.59
N ASP A 159 5.62 -14.35 18.55
CA ASP A 159 5.42 -15.07 19.82
C ASP A 159 4.82 -14.20 20.94
N GLU A 160 4.42 -12.95 20.65
CA GLU A 160 3.92 -12.02 21.66
C GLU A 160 2.42 -12.20 21.94
N ASN A 161 2.03 -11.91 23.19
CA ASN A 161 0.61 -11.77 23.53
C ASN A 161 0.02 -10.54 22.82
N PRO A 162 -1.22 -10.59 22.29
CA PRO A 162 -1.83 -9.47 21.57
C PRO A 162 -1.89 -8.15 22.35
N GLU A 163 -1.92 -8.18 23.69
CA GLU A 163 -1.89 -6.95 24.51
C GLU A 163 -0.56 -6.19 24.44
N HIS A 164 0.54 -6.84 24.04
CA HIS A 164 1.85 -6.22 23.87
C HIS A 164 2.12 -5.82 22.41
N VAL A 165 1.14 -6.03 21.52
CA VAL A 165 1.22 -5.71 20.11
C VAL A 165 0.20 -4.64 19.77
N ILE A 166 0.66 -3.52 19.20
CA ILE A 166 -0.22 -2.41 18.83
C ILE A 166 -0.24 -2.18 17.32
N LEU A 167 -1.35 -1.67 16.81
CA LEU A 167 -1.45 -1.06 15.49
C LEU A 167 -1.28 0.45 15.64
N LEU A 168 -0.12 0.98 15.25
CA LEU A 168 0.27 2.37 15.50
C LEU A 168 -0.11 3.25 14.31
N GLU A 169 -0.82 4.35 14.58
CA GLU A 169 -1.22 5.35 13.59
C GLU A 169 -1.27 6.76 14.22
N ILE A 170 -1.27 7.82 13.42
CA ILE A 170 -1.61 9.18 13.86
C ILE A 170 -3.11 9.43 13.63
N TYR A 171 -3.82 9.71 14.72
CA TYR A 171 -5.27 9.94 14.72
C TYR A 171 -6.05 8.87 13.92
N PRO A 172 -5.95 7.58 14.31
CA PRO A 172 -6.54 6.46 13.57
C PRO A 172 -8.03 6.67 13.24
N GLU A 173 -8.78 7.34 14.11
CA GLU A 173 -10.19 7.66 13.94
C GLU A 173 -10.49 8.63 12.79
N LYS A 174 -9.50 9.41 12.35
CA LYS A 174 -9.63 10.38 11.25
C LYS A 174 -9.21 9.78 9.90
N GLN A 175 -8.59 8.61 9.90
CA GLN A 175 -8.12 7.98 8.67
C GLN A 175 -9.29 7.45 7.86
N LYS A 176 -9.28 7.70 6.55
CA LYS A 176 -10.31 7.15 5.64
C LYS A 176 -10.37 5.62 5.70
N THR A 177 -9.24 4.99 5.98
CA THR A 177 -9.09 3.55 6.11
C THR A 177 -9.36 3.01 7.52
N ALA A 178 -10.00 3.79 8.42
CA ALA A 178 -10.26 3.38 9.80
C ALA A 178 -10.98 2.03 9.93
N ILE A 179 -11.80 1.67 8.94
CA ILE A 179 -12.45 0.35 8.84
C ILE A 179 -11.44 -0.81 8.93
N ASP A 180 -10.25 -0.68 8.33
CA ASP A 180 -9.22 -1.72 8.34
C ASP A 180 -8.59 -1.90 9.72
N PHE A 181 -8.49 -0.83 10.50
CA PHE A 181 -8.00 -0.90 11.88
C PHE A 181 -8.96 -1.74 12.73
N VAL A 182 -10.25 -1.44 12.67
CA VAL A 182 -11.27 -2.19 13.44
C VAL A 182 -11.34 -3.65 13.01
N LEU A 183 -11.25 -3.92 11.71
CA LEU A 183 -11.22 -5.31 11.21
C LEU A 183 -9.94 -6.05 11.63
N THR A 184 -8.80 -5.36 11.67
CA THR A 184 -7.54 -5.94 12.15
C THR A 184 -7.61 -6.26 13.65
N GLU A 185 -8.17 -5.38 14.47
CA GLU A 185 -8.40 -5.64 15.90
C GLU A 185 -9.30 -6.87 16.10
N LYS A 186 -10.40 -6.98 15.36
CA LYS A 186 -11.30 -8.15 15.42
C LYS A 186 -10.59 -9.44 14.98
N LEU A 187 -9.69 -9.37 14.00
CA LEU A 187 -8.96 -10.52 13.47
C LEU A 187 -7.91 -11.04 14.46
N LEU A 188 -7.16 -10.14 15.11
CA LEU A 188 -5.93 -10.46 15.84
C LEU A 188 -6.02 -10.26 17.36
N GLY A 189 -6.99 -9.48 17.84
CA GLY A 189 -7.12 -9.13 19.25
C GLY A 189 -6.14 -8.06 19.73
N ILE A 190 -5.47 -7.35 18.82
CA ILE A 190 -4.57 -6.23 19.13
C ILE A 190 -5.34 -4.93 19.37
N LYS A 191 -4.64 -3.87 19.79
CA LYS A 191 -5.21 -2.52 19.93
C LYS A 191 -4.60 -1.55 18.94
N THR A 192 -5.44 -0.74 18.30
CA THR A 192 -5.02 0.44 17.55
C THR A 192 -4.70 1.56 18.52
N VAL A 193 -3.51 2.14 18.43
CA VAL A 193 -3.02 3.15 19.36
C VAL A 193 -2.55 4.37 18.56
N CYS A 194 -3.03 5.55 18.97
CA CYS A 194 -2.59 6.80 18.39
C CYS A 194 -1.16 7.13 18.88
N LEU A 195 -0.28 7.58 17.99
CA LEU A 195 1.09 7.99 18.31
C LEU A 195 1.16 8.99 19.49
N THR A 196 0.21 9.92 19.57
CA THR A 196 0.11 10.92 20.66
C THR A 196 -0.24 10.33 22.03
N LYS A 197 -0.63 9.06 22.09
CA LYS A 197 -1.00 8.33 23.31
C LYS A 197 0.10 7.39 23.78
N ILE A 198 1.18 7.25 23.03
CA ILE A 198 2.35 6.48 23.42
C ILE A 198 3.04 7.20 24.58
N LYS A 199 3.40 6.42 25.60
CA LYS A 199 4.22 6.83 26.74
C LYS A 199 5.58 6.17 26.63
N LYS A 200 6.63 6.89 27.00
CA LYS A 200 8.01 6.40 26.95
C LYS A 200 8.65 6.44 28.33
N ASP A 201 9.27 5.33 28.73
CA ASP A 201 10.12 5.24 29.92
C ASP A 201 11.44 4.55 29.55
N GLY A 202 12.52 5.32 29.50
CA GLY A 202 13.81 4.86 28.97
C GLY A 202 13.67 4.42 27.50
N ARG A 203 13.94 3.14 27.23
CA ARG A 203 13.78 2.52 25.89
C ARG A 203 12.44 1.80 25.72
N LYS A 204 11.64 1.69 26.77
CA LYS A 204 10.36 0.97 26.73
C LYS A 204 9.24 1.92 26.35
N LEU A 205 8.30 1.41 25.56
CA LEU A 205 7.09 2.11 25.16
C LEU A 205 5.88 1.49 25.85
N PHE A 206 4.90 2.31 26.18
CA PHE A 206 3.67 1.91 26.84
C PHE A 206 2.47 2.61 26.21
N TYR A 207 1.30 2.01 26.40
CA TYR A 207 0.02 2.65 26.14
C TYR A 207 -0.95 2.38 27.28
N GLU A 208 -1.99 3.20 27.38
CA GLU A 208 -3.07 2.97 28.34
C GLU A 208 -4.04 1.92 27.79
N ASN A 209 -4.20 0.82 28.53
CA ASN A 209 -5.16 -0.24 28.26
C ASN A 209 -6.01 -0.46 29.51
N GLU A 210 -7.30 -0.12 29.44
CA GLU A 210 -8.25 -0.32 30.55
C GLU A 210 -7.77 0.28 31.89
N GLY A 211 -7.19 1.49 31.84
CA GLY A 211 -6.67 2.20 33.01
C GLY A 211 -5.34 1.66 33.57
N LYS A 212 -4.68 0.73 32.87
CA LYS A 212 -3.33 0.25 33.19
C LYS A 212 -2.36 0.63 32.08
N LEU A 213 -1.12 0.92 32.46
CA LEU A 213 -0.04 1.06 31.48
C LEU A 213 0.42 -0.35 31.06
N THR A 214 0.24 -0.66 29.79
CA THR A 214 0.68 -1.92 29.17
C THR A 214 1.90 -1.67 28.30
N GLU A 215 2.94 -2.49 28.48
CA GLU A 215 4.17 -2.44 27.68
C GLU A 215 3.90 -2.81 26.23
N ILE A 216 4.48 -2.05 25.31
CA ILE A 216 4.49 -2.32 23.88
C ILE A 216 5.80 -3.03 23.56
N ARG A 217 5.71 -4.24 22.99
CA ARG A 217 6.88 -5.02 22.56
C ARG A 217 6.96 -5.16 21.04
N ARG A 218 5.83 -5.01 20.35
CA ARG A 218 5.76 -5.10 18.90
C ARG A 218 4.81 -4.06 18.34
N ILE A 219 5.22 -3.41 17.25
CA ILE A 219 4.45 -2.33 16.62
C ILE A 219 4.13 -2.72 15.18
N TYR A 220 2.85 -2.96 14.92
CA TYR A 220 2.29 -2.94 13.58
C TYR A 220 2.16 -1.47 13.11
N ASN A 221 3.19 -0.96 12.41
CA ASN A 221 3.30 0.46 12.06
C ASN A 221 2.49 0.84 10.82
N ARG A 222 1.66 1.88 10.96
CA ARG A 222 0.97 2.59 9.88
C ARG A 222 1.37 4.07 9.77
N VAL A 223 2.27 4.55 10.62
CA VAL A 223 2.75 5.94 10.52
C VAL A 223 3.79 6.07 9.41
N ILE A 224 3.64 7.11 8.58
CA ILE A 224 4.62 7.51 7.57
C ILE A 224 5.14 8.92 7.87
N PHE A 225 6.42 9.17 7.60
CA PHE A 225 7.05 10.46 7.91
C PHE A 225 6.45 11.63 7.12
N ASP A 226 6.02 11.41 5.88
CA ASP A 226 5.36 12.46 5.07
C ASP A 226 4.07 12.98 5.72
N GLU A 227 3.32 12.12 6.42
CA GLU A 227 2.16 12.55 7.21
C GLU A 227 2.58 13.18 8.53
N LEU A 228 3.53 12.55 9.23
CA LEU A 228 4.05 13.02 10.51
C LEU A 228 4.54 14.48 10.44
N ASP A 229 5.34 14.79 9.42
CA ASP A 229 5.97 16.10 9.24
C ASP A 229 4.98 17.20 8.81
N ARG A 230 3.80 16.83 8.29
CA ARG A 230 2.75 17.77 7.86
C ARG A 230 1.83 18.22 8.98
N ILE A 231 1.89 17.58 10.16
CA ILE A 231 1.01 17.91 11.29
C ILE A 231 1.76 18.89 12.21
N PRO A 232 1.45 20.20 12.15
CA PRO A 232 2.13 21.18 12.99
C PRO A 232 1.83 20.91 14.47
N ASP A 233 2.83 21.14 15.32
CA ASP A 233 2.72 21.05 16.77
C ASP A 233 2.24 19.69 17.31
N LEU A 234 2.45 18.60 16.57
CA LEU A 234 2.14 17.25 17.04
C LEU A 234 2.98 16.93 18.28
N LYS A 235 2.31 16.72 19.41
CA LYS A 235 2.96 16.37 20.68
C LYS A 235 3.03 14.85 20.83
N THR A 236 4.25 14.31 20.83
CA THR A 236 4.54 12.90 21.07
C THR A 236 5.58 12.77 22.17
N GLU A 237 5.52 11.69 22.97
CA GLU A 237 6.59 11.33 23.91
C GLU A 237 7.63 10.39 23.29
N PHE A 238 7.33 9.90 22.09
CA PHE A 238 8.15 8.98 21.33
C PHE A 238 8.47 9.59 19.96
N ASP A 239 9.74 9.53 19.59
CA ASP A 239 10.24 9.86 18.27
C ASP A 239 10.84 8.60 17.64
N PHE A 240 10.44 8.29 16.41
CA PHE A 240 10.88 7.10 15.68
C PHE A 240 12.40 7.03 15.49
N ARG A 241 13.12 8.15 15.59
CA ARG A 241 14.59 8.21 15.44
C ARG A 241 15.33 7.77 16.70
N GLU A 242 14.61 7.54 17.80
CA GLU A 242 15.17 7.08 19.06
C GLU A 242 15.26 5.55 19.11
N GLU A 243 16.28 5.02 19.79
CA GLU A 243 16.36 3.59 20.07
C GLU A 243 15.33 3.18 21.12
N VAL A 244 14.46 2.22 20.76
CA VAL A 244 13.42 1.66 21.61
C VAL A 244 13.40 0.13 21.53
N ASP A 245 13.00 -0.51 22.61
CA ASP A 245 12.99 -1.98 22.78
C ASP A 245 11.71 -2.59 22.20
N VAL A 246 11.45 -2.37 20.90
CA VAL A 246 10.29 -2.91 20.19
C VAL A 246 10.68 -3.61 18.90
N THR A 247 9.90 -4.61 18.51
CA THR A 247 9.98 -5.21 17.17
C THR A 247 9.04 -4.48 16.21
N TRP A 248 9.57 -4.00 15.10
CA TRP A 248 8.79 -3.30 14.07
C TRP A 248 8.19 -4.24 13.04
N VAL A 249 6.92 -4.02 12.70
CA VAL A 249 6.21 -4.67 11.60
C VAL A 249 5.37 -3.62 10.86
N THR A 250 5.71 -3.10 9.70
CA THR A 250 7.02 -3.09 9.09
C THR A 250 7.91 -2.02 9.70
N HIS A 251 9.23 -2.21 9.61
CA HIS A 251 10.19 -1.18 10.01
C HIS A 251 10.01 0.09 9.16
N PRO A 252 9.95 1.31 9.75
CA PRO A 252 9.64 2.54 9.03
C PRO A 252 10.55 2.84 7.83
N ASN A 253 11.84 2.46 7.89
CA ASN A 253 12.77 2.62 6.78
C ASN A 253 12.32 1.94 5.48
N TRP A 254 11.55 0.83 5.55
CA TRP A 254 11.10 0.12 4.36
C TRP A 254 10.17 0.93 3.46
N PHE A 255 9.47 1.90 4.05
CA PHE A 255 8.67 2.87 3.32
C PHE A 255 9.48 3.62 2.25
N PHE A 256 10.73 3.95 2.57
CA PHE A 256 11.63 4.65 1.66
C PHE A 256 12.37 3.69 0.73
N LYS A 257 12.76 2.51 1.23
CA LYS A 257 13.53 1.51 0.46
C LYS A 257 12.74 0.93 -0.71
N ILE A 258 11.48 0.56 -0.48
CA ILE A 258 10.56 0.09 -1.51
C ILE A 258 9.67 1.28 -1.87
N SER A 259 10.15 2.10 -2.81
CA SER A 259 9.49 3.32 -3.26
C SER A 259 9.79 3.62 -4.73
N LYS A 260 9.33 4.77 -5.22
CA LYS A 260 9.63 5.30 -6.56
C LYS A 260 11.15 5.36 -6.86
N PHE A 261 12.00 5.42 -5.84
CA PHE A 261 13.46 5.38 -5.97
C PHE A 261 13.96 4.15 -6.75
N LEU A 262 13.25 3.02 -6.65
CA LEU A 262 13.63 1.80 -7.33
C LEU A 262 13.25 1.77 -8.81
N LEU A 263 12.31 2.61 -9.27
CA LEU A 263 11.76 2.51 -10.62
C LEU A 263 12.82 2.66 -11.73
N PRO A 264 13.80 3.59 -11.65
CA PRO A 264 14.90 3.65 -12.63
C PRO A 264 15.85 2.45 -12.62
N LEU A 265 15.85 1.66 -11.53
CA LEU A 265 16.77 0.51 -11.36
C LEU A 265 16.16 -0.81 -11.85
N LEU A 266 14.86 -0.84 -12.12
CA LEU A 266 14.12 -2.03 -12.51
C LEU A 266 14.05 -2.18 -14.03
N GLN A 267 14.24 -3.40 -14.51
CA GLN A 267 14.14 -3.74 -15.93
C GLN A 267 13.16 -4.89 -16.13
N HIS A 268 12.09 -4.64 -16.87
CA HIS A 268 11.14 -5.64 -17.30
C HIS A 268 10.31 -5.10 -18.46
N GLN A 269 9.74 -5.96 -19.30
CA GLN A 269 8.82 -5.54 -20.38
C GLN A 269 7.59 -4.77 -19.86
N PHE A 270 7.17 -5.06 -18.62
CA PHE A 270 6.03 -4.43 -17.94
C PHE A 270 6.45 -3.35 -16.94
N VAL A 271 7.70 -2.88 -17.02
CA VAL A 271 8.21 -1.76 -16.23
C VAL A 271 8.49 -0.60 -17.17
N PRO A 272 7.69 0.48 -17.11
CA PRO A 272 7.94 1.66 -17.93
C PRO A 272 9.31 2.24 -17.64
N LYS A 273 10.03 2.58 -18.72
CA LYS A 273 11.34 3.20 -18.64
C LYS A 273 11.30 4.42 -17.71
N SER A 274 12.23 4.46 -16.76
CA SER A 274 12.29 5.51 -15.74
C SER A 274 13.71 6.05 -15.60
N TYR A 275 13.81 7.30 -15.16
CA TYR A 275 15.08 8.00 -14.95
C TYR A 275 15.00 8.82 -13.66
N PHE A 276 16.12 8.99 -12.97
CA PHE A 276 16.23 10.12 -12.05
C PHE A 276 16.22 11.42 -12.85
N LEU A 277 15.58 12.49 -12.33
CA LEU A 277 15.43 13.74 -13.06
C LEU A 277 16.79 14.36 -13.42
N HIS A 278 17.77 14.28 -12.51
CA HIS A 278 19.13 14.77 -12.75
C HIS A 278 19.93 13.94 -13.77
N GLU A 279 19.46 12.75 -14.13
CA GLU A 279 20.07 11.84 -15.11
C GLU A 279 19.23 11.72 -16.40
N PHE A 280 18.21 12.57 -16.57
CA PHE A 280 17.31 12.49 -17.72
C PHE A 280 18.08 12.81 -19.03
N PRO A 281 18.12 11.88 -20.00
CA PRO A 281 18.95 12.04 -21.18
C PRO A 281 18.35 13.01 -22.19
N GLU A 282 19.18 13.80 -22.87
CA GLU A 282 18.76 14.76 -23.90
C GLU A 282 18.03 14.13 -25.09
N SER A 283 18.19 12.81 -25.31
CA SER A 283 17.51 12.07 -26.37
C SER A 283 16.03 11.77 -26.09
N GLU A 284 15.58 11.92 -24.84
CA GLU A 284 14.19 11.67 -24.46
C GLU A 284 13.37 12.98 -24.46
N SER A 285 12.08 12.89 -24.76
CA SER A 285 11.16 14.04 -24.74
C SER A 285 10.29 14.02 -23.48
N LEU A 286 10.28 15.11 -22.72
CA LEU A 286 9.52 15.25 -21.46
C LEU A 286 8.01 14.98 -21.65
N GLU A 287 7.46 15.26 -22.83
CA GLU A 287 6.03 15.05 -23.11
C GLU A 287 5.60 13.58 -22.98
N ASN A 288 6.55 12.65 -23.13
CA ASN A 288 6.34 11.20 -23.03
C ASN A 288 6.49 10.67 -21.60
N PHE A 289 6.78 11.54 -20.62
CA PHE A 289 7.07 11.14 -19.24
C PHE A 289 6.13 11.85 -18.26
N VAL A 290 5.98 11.25 -17.09
CA VAL A 290 5.38 11.86 -15.90
C VAL A 290 6.48 12.11 -14.89
N LEU A 291 6.45 13.28 -14.26
CA LEU A 291 7.38 13.65 -13.20
C LEU A 291 6.78 13.27 -11.85
N LYS A 292 7.54 12.54 -11.04
CA LYS A 292 7.10 12.08 -9.71
C LYS A 292 8.15 12.46 -8.65
N PRO A 293 7.76 13.08 -7.53
CA PRO A 293 8.63 13.21 -6.37
C PRO A 293 8.87 11.81 -5.75
N LEU A 294 10.06 11.56 -5.22
CA LEU A 294 10.39 10.29 -4.58
C LEU A 294 9.61 10.06 -3.27
N PHE A 295 9.44 11.13 -2.48
CA PHE A 295 8.90 11.05 -1.12
C PHE A 295 7.45 11.54 -1.00
N SER A 296 6.70 11.55 -2.11
CA SER A 296 5.28 11.90 -2.10
C SER A 296 4.39 10.67 -2.31
N PHE A 297 3.25 10.67 -1.62
CA PHE A 297 2.33 9.53 -1.55
C PHE A 297 0.91 9.89 -2.01
N ALA A 298 0.11 8.87 -2.32
CA ALA A 298 -1.27 9.01 -2.81
C ALA A 298 -1.40 9.92 -4.06
N GLY A 299 -0.39 9.89 -4.94
CA GLY A 299 -0.36 10.71 -6.16
C GLY A 299 -0.08 12.20 -5.93
N SER A 300 0.19 12.63 -4.70
CA SER A 300 0.55 14.02 -4.41
C SER A 300 1.82 14.42 -5.15
N GLY A 301 1.81 15.61 -5.78
CA GLY A 301 2.97 16.15 -6.50
C GLY A 301 3.31 15.49 -7.84
N VAL A 302 2.53 14.52 -8.32
CA VAL A 302 2.73 13.94 -9.65
C VAL A 302 2.32 14.96 -10.72
N ASN A 303 3.26 15.28 -11.62
CA ASN A 303 2.97 16.10 -12.79
C ASN A 303 2.91 15.22 -14.04
N LEU A 304 1.71 15.09 -14.60
CA LEU A 304 1.44 14.29 -15.80
C LEU A 304 1.98 14.93 -17.08
N ASN A 305 2.28 16.22 -17.09
CA ASN A 305 2.76 16.95 -18.26
C ASN A 305 3.92 17.87 -17.85
N PRO A 306 5.08 17.30 -17.47
CA PRO A 306 6.25 18.10 -17.12
C PRO A 306 6.74 18.89 -18.34
N THR A 307 7.16 20.13 -18.10
CA THR A 307 7.83 20.96 -19.10
C THR A 307 9.25 21.26 -18.64
N LYS A 308 10.08 21.76 -19.56
CA LYS A 308 11.45 22.12 -19.26
C LYS A 308 11.53 23.18 -18.16
N GLU A 309 10.64 24.17 -18.21
CA GLU A 309 10.54 25.24 -17.21
C GLU A 309 10.24 24.69 -15.83
N ILE A 310 9.34 23.71 -15.72
CA ILE A 310 8.99 23.06 -14.45
C ILE A 310 10.19 22.27 -13.93
N THR A 311 10.83 21.47 -14.78
CA THR A 311 11.97 20.64 -14.36
C THR A 311 13.21 21.46 -14.01
N ASP A 312 13.42 22.60 -14.67
CA ASP A 312 14.55 23.48 -14.40
C ASP A 312 14.38 24.33 -13.14
N ALA A 313 13.14 24.57 -12.70
CA ALA A 313 12.83 25.26 -11.45
C ALA A 313 13.01 24.38 -10.19
N ILE A 314 13.20 23.08 -10.35
CA ILE A 314 13.41 22.15 -9.22
C ILE A 314 14.89 22.21 -8.81
N GLU A 315 15.13 22.60 -7.56
CA GLU A 315 16.49 22.70 -7.00
C GLU A 315 17.06 21.32 -6.66
N ASP A 316 16.25 20.43 -6.06
CA ASP A 316 16.64 19.12 -5.57
C ASP A 316 16.30 18.00 -6.57
N LYS A 317 16.83 18.10 -7.80
CA LYS A 317 16.53 17.17 -8.90
C LYS A 317 16.82 15.69 -8.60
N GLU A 318 17.63 15.39 -7.58
CA GLU A 318 17.87 14.02 -7.10
C GLU A 318 16.66 13.37 -6.43
N ASN A 319 15.71 14.17 -5.93
CA ASN A 319 14.50 13.70 -5.25
C ASN A 319 13.30 13.49 -6.20
N TYR A 320 13.55 13.43 -7.50
CA TYR A 320 12.52 13.27 -8.52
C TYR A 320 12.91 12.22 -9.55
N ILE A 321 11.90 11.55 -10.08
CA ILE A 321 12.04 10.66 -11.23
C ILE A 321 11.11 11.08 -12.37
N LEU A 322 11.49 10.74 -13.59
CA LEU A 322 10.65 10.76 -14.77
C LEU A 322 10.35 9.31 -15.17
N GLN A 323 9.08 8.93 -15.20
CA GLN A 323 8.64 7.62 -15.67
C GLN A 323 7.88 7.77 -16.99
N ARG A 324 8.14 6.91 -17.98
CA ARG A 324 7.43 6.91 -19.25
C ARG A 324 5.92 6.77 -19.02
N LYS A 325 5.14 7.60 -19.71
CA LYS A 325 3.68 7.53 -19.70
C LYS A 325 3.20 6.16 -20.16
N VAL A 326 2.14 5.69 -19.53
CA VAL A 326 1.44 4.47 -19.90
C VAL A 326 0.06 4.84 -20.44
N ASN A 327 -0.48 4.01 -21.32
CA ASN A 327 -1.82 4.17 -21.85
C ASN A 327 -2.79 3.23 -21.12
N TYR A 328 -3.54 3.74 -20.14
CA TYR A 328 -4.54 2.97 -19.40
C TYR A 328 -5.70 2.58 -20.32
N GLU A 329 -6.05 1.29 -20.35
CA GLU A 329 -7.14 0.80 -21.19
C GLU A 329 -8.44 0.66 -20.38
N PRO A 330 -9.57 1.21 -20.87
CA PRO A 330 -10.90 0.92 -20.33
C PRO A 330 -11.32 -0.51 -20.69
N ILE A 331 -10.87 -1.48 -19.89
CA ILE A 331 -10.99 -2.92 -20.16
C ILE A 331 -12.38 -3.54 -19.94
N PHE A 332 -13.35 -2.77 -19.44
CA PHE A 332 -14.72 -3.24 -19.29
C PHE A 332 -15.73 -2.10 -19.41
N GLU A 333 -16.90 -2.44 -19.94
CA GLU A 333 -18.11 -1.64 -19.91
C GLU A 333 -18.75 -1.79 -18.53
N ASP A 334 -19.04 -0.67 -17.87
CA ASP A 334 -19.68 -0.69 -16.57
C ASP A 334 -21.21 -0.87 -16.75
N ILE A 335 -21.98 -0.60 -15.71
CA ILE A 335 -23.44 -0.72 -15.74
C ILE A 335 -24.13 0.42 -16.50
N ASN A 336 -23.41 1.50 -16.81
CA ASN A 336 -23.88 2.71 -17.47
C ASN A 336 -23.52 2.75 -18.97
N GLY A 337 -22.72 1.81 -19.45
CA GLY A 337 -22.15 1.80 -20.81
C GLY A 337 -20.70 2.24 -20.77
#